data_AF-A0A317DKE7-F1
#
_entry.id   AF-A0A317DKE7-F1
#
_cell.length_a   1.000
_cell.length_b   1.000
_cell.length_c   1.000
_cell.angle_alpha   90.00
_cell.angle_beta   90.00
_cell.angle_gamma   90.00
#
_symmetry.space_group_name_H-M   'P 1'
#
loop_
_entity.id
_entity.type
_entity.pdbx_description
1 polymer ?
#
loop_
_entity_poly.entity_id
_entity_poly.type
_entity_poly.pdbx_seq_one_letter_code
_entity_poly.pdbx_strand_id
1 'polypeptide(L)'
;MLTEEKLRSLLAEGCEQSCLDFKTMCDLSHTYDVVALVKDIAAMLGNDQGGYIIIGAADDGTPVTGLTRRHLELFDESRLRVKIAKYITEPLEFGVARHTIDGCPMVLLYVAASPRGFHIFTRNGEYEIDDPQAKGGKRKGFEFRRGEVYVRRGTSSVVWEPADRERLIAAIVERQKEQWRAEYRDEMTALINVRLAAHNLQQLPAAAMTWRLDAGAFDELALELMRRHDDIPLRRALLQAIIDAAEIPSSDLAELGTLLNRMTSIAALALTYRQDHWFTEAVTALVRIYESPAPTADQLSALQRRLLIAAHAYALGAQAVRAKDWTAVRTLADRKPQGPEFDYYRNWLRHAILHASRANLLDQPNVDIIGRAHNVIRESPALHTDAPSDSDRLLDSLCRFDALTGIVFLTDPDGSGSPSYHPNFARYRHHRTEPIFVALVGDPVMRQQLVGGNDQRFADAMITIDAMARQAGFRYDGWEGFAYTNNPAVMTYLAQHATNP
;
A
#
# COMPACT_ATOMS: atom_id res chain seq x y z
N MET A 1 2.19 20.16 -6.13
CA MET A 1 2.23 21.49 -6.78
C MET A 1 0.83 21.87 -7.24
N LEU A 2 0.43 23.15 -7.11
CA LEU A 2 -0.91 23.64 -7.45
C LEU A 2 -1.01 24.08 -8.91
N THR A 3 -0.84 23.13 -9.84
CA THR A 3 -0.82 23.37 -11.28
C THR A 3 -2.20 23.26 -11.92
N GLU A 4 -2.36 23.79 -13.13
CA GLU A 4 -3.57 23.60 -13.93
C GLU A 4 -3.83 22.10 -14.21
N GLU A 5 -2.78 21.33 -14.46
CA GLU A 5 -2.87 19.88 -14.65
C GLU A 5 -3.46 19.17 -13.42
N LYS A 6 -3.03 19.56 -12.21
CA LYS A 6 -3.60 19.01 -10.98
C LYS A 6 -5.06 19.40 -10.84
N LEU A 7 -5.43 20.64 -11.18
CA LEU A 7 -6.83 21.06 -11.19
C LEU A 7 -7.67 20.21 -12.16
N ARG A 8 -7.22 20.00 -13.40
CA ARG A 8 -7.92 19.16 -14.38
C ARG A 8 -8.07 17.71 -13.91
N SER A 9 -7.03 17.16 -13.29
CA SER A 9 -7.10 15.83 -12.68
C SER A 9 -8.15 15.72 -11.58
N LEU A 10 -8.28 16.75 -10.72
CA LEU A 10 -9.28 16.75 -9.64
C LEU A 10 -10.71 16.94 -10.17
N LEU A 11 -10.90 17.78 -11.19
CA LEU A 11 -12.22 17.94 -11.84
C LEU A 11 -12.68 16.64 -12.52
N ALA A 12 -11.74 15.87 -13.09
CA ALA A 12 -12.03 14.59 -13.74
C ALA A 12 -12.47 13.48 -12.77
N GLU A 13 -12.32 13.67 -11.45
CA GLU A 13 -12.83 12.72 -10.46
C GLU A 13 -14.37 12.67 -10.44
N GLY A 14 -15.05 13.74 -10.88
CA GLY A 14 -16.49 13.74 -11.16
C GLY A 14 -17.41 13.65 -9.94
N CYS A 15 -16.86 13.65 -8.72
CA CYS A 15 -17.63 13.66 -7.47
C CYS A 15 -16.79 14.17 -6.29
N GLU A 16 -17.46 14.71 -5.27
CA GLU A 16 -16.82 15.07 -4.01
C GLU A 16 -16.34 13.84 -3.22
N GLN A 17 -15.24 14.03 -2.48
CA GLN A 17 -14.66 13.01 -1.61
C GLN A 17 -14.30 13.60 -0.24
N SER A 18 -13.81 12.77 0.66
CA SER A 18 -13.34 13.24 1.97
C SER A 18 -12.20 14.25 1.85
N CYS A 19 -11.35 14.12 0.83
CA CYS A 19 -10.21 14.99 0.54
C CYS A 19 -10.42 15.95 -0.64
N LEU A 20 -11.62 16.03 -1.21
CA LEU A 20 -11.95 16.91 -2.34
C LEU A 20 -13.34 17.52 -2.16
N ASP A 21 -13.41 18.84 -2.16
CA ASP A 21 -14.64 19.60 -1.96
C ASP A 21 -14.84 20.60 -3.10
N PHE A 22 -16.04 20.65 -3.66
CA PHE A 22 -16.39 21.58 -4.74
C PHE A 22 -17.29 22.68 -4.21
N LYS A 23 -17.00 23.92 -4.60
CA LYS A 23 -17.84 25.09 -4.30
C LYS A 23 -18.13 25.82 -5.60
N THR A 24 -19.39 26.08 -5.87
CA THR A 24 -19.81 26.83 -7.06
C THR A 24 -19.36 28.29 -7.00
N MET A 25 -19.44 28.91 -5.81
CA MET A 25 -19.03 30.31 -5.56
C MET A 25 -18.55 30.48 -4.12
N CYS A 26 -17.62 31.43 -3.92
CA CYS A 26 -17.20 31.91 -2.61
C CYS A 26 -16.67 33.34 -2.77
N ASP A 27 -17.33 34.32 -2.17
CA ASP A 27 -16.88 35.71 -2.11
C ASP A 27 -16.41 36.06 -0.70
N LEU A 28 -15.08 36.10 -0.54
CA LEU A 28 -14.42 36.42 0.73
C LEU A 28 -14.69 37.85 1.25
N SER A 29 -15.46 38.67 0.52
CA SER A 29 -16.01 39.94 1.00
C SER A 29 -17.17 39.73 1.98
N HIS A 30 -17.87 38.60 1.89
CA HIS A 30 -18.98 38.24 2.76
C HIS A 30 -18.50 37.40 3.95
N THR A 31 -18.92 37.77 5.17
CA THR A 31 -18.52 37.04 6.38
C THR A 31 -18.98 35.59 6.35
N TYR A 32 -20.18 35.32 5.80
CA TYR A 32 -20.72 33.96 5.64
C TYR A 32 -19.75 33.05 4.89
N ASP A 33 -19.32 33.46 3.69
CA ASP A 33 -18.41 32.68 2.85
C ASP A 33 -17.05 32.48 3.52
N VAL A 34 -16.57 33.47 4.28
CA VAL A 34 -15.33 33.33 5.06
C VAL A 34 -15.50 32.26 6.14
N VAL A 35 -16.55 32.30 6.95
CA VAL A 35 -16.72 31.32 8.04
C VAL A 35 -17.05 29.93 7.50
N ALA A 36 -17.81 29.81 6.40
CA ALA A 36 -18.07 28.54 5.73
C ALA A 36 -16.76 27.92 5.20
N LEU A 37 -15.93 28.71 4.52
CA LEU A 37 -14.63 28.23 4.03
C LEU A 37 -13.69 27.84 5.18
N VAL A 38 -13.65 28.63 6.26
CA VAL A 38 -12.83 28.32 7.44
C VAL A 38 -13.28 26.98 8.07
N LYS A 39 -14.59 26.70 8.12
CA LYS A 39 -15.12 25.41 8.60
C LYS A 39 -14.60 24.23 7.78
N ASP A 40 -14.64 24.35 6.46
CA ASP A 40 -14.20 23.30 5.55
C ASP A 40 -12.67 23.12 5.60
N ILE A 41 -11.91 24.21 5.70
CA ILE A 41 -10.46 24.16 5.94
C ILE A 41 -10.14 23.46 7.27
N ALA A 42 -10.87 23.76 8.36
CA ALA A 42 -10.68 23.09 9.64
C ALA A 42 -10.88 21.58 9.54
N ALA A 43 -11.93 21.16 8.83
CA ALA A 43 -12.24 19.76 8.61
C ALA A 43 -11.15 19.08 7.75
N MET A 44 -10.65 19.76 6.71
CA MET A 44 -9.58 19.26 5.84
C MET A 44 -8.22 19.15 6.54
N LEU A 45 -7.90 20.07 7.45
CA LEU A 45 -6.71 19.97 8.31
C LEU A 45 -6.73 18.70 9.18
N GLY A 46 -7.94 18.20 9.47
CA GLY A 46 -8.21 16.96 10.19
C GLY A 46 -8.03 15.67 9.38
N ASN A 47 -7.81 15.76 8.06
CA ASN A 47 -7.59 14.59 7.23
C ASN A 47 -6.12 14.16 7.25
N ASP A 48 -5.89 12.86 7.15
CA ASP A 48 -4.54 12.29 7.19
C ASP A 48 -3.64 12.74 6.04
N GLN A 49 -4.23 13.07 4.89
CA GLN A 49 -3.55 13.55 3.68
C GLN A 49 -3.87 15.02 3.36
N GLY A 50 -4.62 15.70 4.23
CA GLY A 50 -5.21 16.99 3.92
C GLY A 50 -6.32 16.90 2.87
N GLY A 51 -6.42 17.89 2.00
CA GLY A 51 -7.37 17.88 0.89
C GLY A 51 -7.31 19.11 -0.01
N TYR A 52 -8.19 19.10 -1.01
CA TYR A 52 -8.36 20.18 -1.97
C TYR A 52 -9.77 20.76 -1.88
N ILE A 53 -9.86 22.09 -1.99
CA ILE A 53 -11.13 22.79 -2.15
C ILE A 53 -11.05 23.54 -3.48
N ILE A 54 -11.99 23.26 -4.38
CA ILE A 54 -12.06 23.90 -5.69
C ILE A 54 -13.26 24.84 -5.71
N ILE A 55 -13.02 26.09 -6.08
CA ILE A 55 -14.05 27.12 -6.17
C ILE A 55 -14.24 27.48 -7.64
N GLY A 56 -15.49 27.47 -8.09
CA GLY A 56 -15.89 27.65 -9.49
C GLY A 56 -16.31 26.36 -10.18
N ALA A 57 -16.57 25.28 -9.44
CA ALA A 57 -17.07 24.00 -9.95
C ALA A 57 -18.37 23.59 -9.23
N ALA A 58 -19.24 22.85 -9.91
CA ALA A 58 -20.35 22.16 -9.27
C ALA A 58 -19.88 20.86 -8.60
N ASP A 59 -20.77 20.22 -7.84
CA ASP A 59 -20.48 19.02 -7.03
C ASP A 59 -20.02 17.80 -7.88
N ASP A 60 -20.26 17.84 -9.19
CA ASP A 60 -19.83 16.84 -10.18
C ASP A 60 -18.51 17.22 -10.90
N GLY A 61 -17.83 18.28 -10.45
CA GLY A 61 -16.60 18.77 -11.05
C GLY A 61 -16.80 19.57 -12.34
N THR A 62 -18.04 19.85 -12.77
CA THR A 62 -18.27 20.69 -13.96
C THR A 62 -17.93 22.16 -13.68
N PRO A 63 -17.13 22.84 -14.54
CA PRO A 63 -16.85 24.26 -14.37
C PRO A 63 -18.11 25.12 -14.46
N VAL A 64 -18.26 26.05 -13.52
CA VAL A 64 -19.43 26.95 -13.43
C VAL A 64 -19.04 28.38 -13.76
N THR A 65 -19.84 29.02 -14.60
CA THR A 65 -19.74 30.45 -14.88
C THR A 65 -20.32 31.25 -13.72
N GLY A 66 -19.52 32.11 -13.09
CA GLY A 66 -20.02 32.93 -11.96
C GLY A 66 -18.93 33.63 -11.17
N LEU A 67 -17.70 33.08 -11.17
CA LEU A 67 -16.56 33.77 -10.57
C LEU A 67 -16.12 34.95 -11.46
N THR A 68 -15.91 36.10 -10.84
CA THR A 68 -15.39 37.30 -11.51
C THR A 68 -13.92 37.47 -11.18
N ARG A 69 -13.20 38.27 -11.97
CA ARG A 69 -11.81 38.64 -11.65
C ARG A 69 -11.66 39.23 -10.25
N ARG A 70 -12.65 40.02 -9.80
CA ARG A 70 -12.70 40.58 -8.44
C ARG A 70 -12.76 39.46 -7.39
N HIS A 71 -13.55 38.41 -7.60
CA HIS A 71 -13.60 37.27 -6.68
C HIS A 71 -12.23 36.58 -6.59
N LEU A 72 -11.57 36.33 -7.74
CA LEU A 72 -10.24 35.70 -7.77
C LEU A 72 -9.17 36.52 -7.03
N GLU A 73 -9.20 37.84 -7.13
CA GLU A 73 -8.24 38.74 -6.46
C GLU A 73 -8.32 38.68 -4.93
N LEU A 74 -9.43 38.19 -4.37
CA LEU A 74 -9.58 37.96 -2.94
C LEU A 74 -8.85 36.70 -2.47
N PHE A 75 -8.64 35.73 -3.36
CA PHE A 75 -7.93 34.48 -3.08
C PHE A 75 -6.43 34.67 -3.21
N ASP A 76 -5.88 35.46 -2.30
CA ASP A 76 -4.44 35.61 -2.06
C ASP A 76 -4.10 34.89 -0.76
N GLU A 77 -3.03 34.09 -0.76
CA GLU A 77 -2.67 33.25 0.38
C GLU A 77 -2.48 34.07 1.66
N SER A 78 -1.80 35.22 1.57
CA SER A 78 -1.53 36.07 2.74
C SER A 78 -2.80 36.66 3.34
N ARG A 79 -3.74 37.10 2.48
CA ARG A 79 -5.03 37.65 2.90
C ARG A 79 -5.93 36.58 3.50
N LEU A 80 -5.96 35.41 2.87
CA LEU A 80 -6.74 34.27 3.34
C LEU A 80 -6.21 33.79 4.70
N ARG A 81 -4.88 33.73 4.88
CA ARG A 81 -4.23 33.37 6.16
C ARG A 81 -4.67 34.30 7.29
N VAL A 82 -4.67 35.62 7.05
CA VAL A 82 -5.13 36.62 8.04
C VAL A 82 -6.60 36.43 8.43
N LYS A 83 -7.46 36.00 7.49
CA LYS A 83 -8.86 35.70 7.78
C LYS A 83 -9.02 34.40 8.58
N ILE A 84 -8.32 33.33 8.21
CA ILE A 84 -8.37 32.02 8.88
C ILE A 84 -7.81 32.08 10.30
N ALA A 85 -6.67 32.76 10.50
CA ALA A 85 -5.98 32.86 11.78
C ALA A 85 -6.82 33.52 12.91
N LYS A 86 -7.93 34.20 12.55
CA LYS A 86 -8.89 34.73 13.52
C LYS A 86 -9.72 33.65 14.22
N TYR A 87 -9.88 32.50 13.58
CA TYR A 87 -10.78 31.42 14.00
C TYR A 87 -10.00 30.16 14.38
N ILE A 88 -8.82 29.93 13.80
CA ILE A 88 -8.02 28.72 14.01
C ILE A 88 -6.56 29.09 14.27
N THR A 89 -5.89 28.35 15.17
CA THR A 89 -4.48 28.57 15.52
C THR A 89 -3.49 27.90 14.56
N GLU A 90 -2.31 28.49 14.43
CA GLU A 90 -1.14 27.93 13.72
C GLU A 90 -0.58 26.66 14.42
N PRO A 91 0.14 25.78 13.71
CA PRO A 91 0.56 25.88 12.30
C PRO A 91 -0.56 25.52 11.31
N LEU A 92 -0.64 26.29 10.22
CA LEU A 92 -1.57 26.14 9.10
C LEU A 92 -0.79 26.10 7.79
N GLU A 93 -0.73 24.95 7.14
CA GLU A 93 -0.10 24.82 5.83
C GLU A 93 -1.17 24.64 4.76
N PHE A 94 -1.25 25.62 3.85
CA PHE A 94 -2.17 25.61 2.73
C PHE A 94 -1.57 26.45 1.60
N GLY A 95 -1.97 26.18 0.37
CA GLY A 95 -1.59 26.95 -0.79
C GLY A 95 -2.81 27.31 -1.63
N VAL A 96 -2.74 28.45 -2.31
CA VAL A 96 -3.81 28.97 -3.17
C VAL A 96 -3.26 29.17 -4.57
N ALA A 97 -3.94 28.65 -5.58
CA ALA A 97 -3.67 28.94 -6.98
C ALA A 97 -4.94 29.36 -7.72
N ARG A 98 -4.78 30.22 -8.71
CA ARG A 98 -5.87 30.73 -9.56
C ARG A 98 -5.62 30.20 -10.97
N HIS A 99 -6.64 29.60 -11.56
CA HIS A 99 -6.55 28.97 -12.88
C HIS A 99 -7.73 29.37 -13.76
N THR A 100 -7.66 29.05 -15.04
CA THR A 100 -8.78 29.20 -15.98
C THR A 100 -8.91 27.91 -16.77
N ILE A 101 -10.05 27.23 -16.62
CA ILE A 101 -10.37 25.98 -17.30
C ILE A 101 -11.53 26.26 -18.24
N ASP A 102 -11.32 26.03 -19.53
CA ASP A 102 -12.35 26.19 -20.58
C ASP A 102 -13.03 27.58 -20.54
N GLY A 103 -12.23 28.61 -20.26
CA GLY A 103 -12.70 30.00 -20.13
C GLY A 103 -13.35 30.34 -18.78
N CYS A 104 -13.54 29.36 -17.90
CA CYS A 104 -14.11 29.54 -16.57
C CYS A 104 -13.00 29.81 -15.53
N PRO A 105 -13.02 30.95 -14.83
CA PRO A 105 -12.07 31.24 -13.75
C PRO A 105 -12.32 30.35 -12.54
N MET A 106 -11.25 29.81 -11.95
CA MET A 106 -11.31 28.88 -10.82
C MET A 106 -10.22 29.16 -9.78
N VAL A 107 -10.49 28.75 -8.53
CA VAL A 107 -9.49 28.73 -7.45
C VAL A 107 -9.26 27.30 -7.00
N LEU A 108 -8.00 26.91 -6.94
CA LEU A 108 -7.54 25.68 -6.34
C LEU A 108 -6.89 25.98 -4.98
N LEU A 109 -7.53 25.54 -3.91
CA LEU A 109 -6.97 25.58 -2.56
C LEU A 109 -6.47 24.18 -2.20
N TYR A 110 -5.22 24.07 -1.79
CA TYR A 110 -4.71 22.88 -1.12
C TYR A 110 -4.55 23.16 0.36
N VAL A 111 -5.07 22.27 1.19
CA VAL A 111 -4.95 22.30 2.65
C VAL A 111 -4.15 21.07 3.06
N ALA A 112 -2.97 21.26 3.63
CA ALA A 112 -2.15 20.15 4.09
C ALA A 112 -2.73 19.54 5.38
N ALA A 113 -2.39 18.28 5.65
CA ALA A 113 -2.71 17.65 6.92
C ALA A 113 -2.03 18.42 8.06
N SER A 114 -2.79 18.76 9.12
CA SER A 114 -2.19 19.43 10.26
C SER A 114 -1.28 18.48 11.04
N PRO A 115 -0.05 18.89 11.41
CA PRO A 115 0.80 18.08 12.29
C PRO A 115 0.20 17.92 13.69
N ARG A 116 -0.75 18.78 14.07
CA ARG A 116 -1.50 18.66 15.32
C ARG A 116 -2.71 17.74 15.21
N GLY A 117 -2.99 17.21 14.02
CA GLY A 117 -4.11 16.34 13.73
C GLY A 117 -5.46 17.04 13.67
N PHE A 118 -5.78 17.99 14.55
CA PHE A 118 -7.04 18.75 14.49
C PHE A 118 -6.89 20.15 15.07
N HIS A 119 -7.88 20.99 14.79
CA HIS A 119 -7.90 22.38 15.23
C HIS A 119 -9.17 22.72 15.98
N ILE A 120 -9.00 23.45 17.09
CA ILE A 120 -10.09 23.93 17.93
C ILE A 120 -10.41 25.38 17.55
N PHE A 121 -11.68 25.66 17.26
CA PHE A 121 -12.12 27.01 16.95
C PHE A 121 -11.93 27.97 18.14
N THR A 122 -11.26 29.09 17.91
CA THR A 122 -10.97 30.10 18.95
C THR A 122 -12.06 31.15 19.09
N ARG A 123 -12.97 31.26 18.11
CA ARG A 123 -14.08 32.21 18.05
C ARG A 123 -15.31 31.58 17.40
N ASN A 124 -16.48 32.18 17.61
CA ASN A 124 -17.69 31.78 16.90
C ASN A 124 -17.63 32.23 15.43
N GLY A 125 -18.07 31.36 14.52
CA GLY A 125 -18.22 31.66 13.10
C GLY A 125 -19.56 32.33 12.81
N GLU A 126 -19.84 33.44 13.49
CA GLU A 126 -21.09 34.20 13.35
C GLU A 126 -21.11 35.01 12.04
N TYR A 127 -22.27 35.07 11.40
CA TYR A 127 -22.48 35.84 10.18
C TYR A 127 -23.86 36.51 10.17
N GLU A 128 -24.01 37.49 9.29
CA GLU A 128 -25.27 38.17 8.99
C GLU A 128 -25.39 38.26 7.46
N ILE A 129 -26.51 37.79 6.91
CA ILE A 129 -26.83 37.89 5.48
C ILE A 129 -28.13 38.66 5.30
N ASP A 130 -28.26 39.37 4.18
CA ASP A 130 -29.51 40.02 3.83
C ASP A 130 -30.56 38.96 3.47
N ASP A 131 -31.72 39.03 4.11
CA ASP A 131 -32.81 38.09 3.93
C ASP A 131 -34.13 38.89 3.93
N PRO A 132 -34.77 39.07 2.75
CA PRO A 132 -36.02 39.80 2.62
C PRO A 132 -37.16 39.25 3.48
N GLN A 133 -37.09 37.97 3.88
CA GLN A 133 -38.09 37.31 4.71
C GLN A 133 -37.80 37.43 6.21
N ALA A 134 -36.59 37.86 6.59
CA ALA A 134 -36.21 38.03 7.99
C ALA A 134 -36.76 39.33 8.58
N LYS A 135 -37.17 39.28 9.85
CA LYS A 135 -37.65 40.45 10.60
C LYS A 135 -36.48 41.43 10.82
N GLY A 136 -36.45 42.51 10.04
CA GLY A 136 -35.34 43.48 10.01
C GLY A 136 -34.45 43.41 8.77
N GLY A 137 -34.81 42.61 7.76
CA GLY A 137 -34.11 42.50 6.47
C GLY A 137 -32.79 41.73 6.52
N LYS A 138 -32.41 41.21 7.69
CA LYS A 138 -31.16 40.49 7.90
C LYS A 138 -31.36 39.24 8.73
N ARG A 139 -30.72 38.15 8.31
CA ARG A 139 -30.67 36.87 9.03
C ARG A 139 -29.30 36.70 9.66
N LYS A 140 -29.28 36.52 10.98
CA LYS A 140 -28.07 36.17 11.74
C LYS A 140 -27.97 34.65 11.88
N GLY A 141 -26.77 34.11 11.76
CA GLY A 141 -26.49 32.68 11.87
C GLY A 141 -25.06 32.43 12.37
N PHE A 142 -24.71 31.15 12.51
CA PHE A 142 -23.34 30.73 12.81
C PHE A 142 -23.02 29.41 12.10
N GLU A 143 -21.77 29.25 11.65
CA GLU A 143 -21.30 28.00 11.02
C GLU A 143 -20.61 27.06 12.01
N PHE A 144 -20.04 27.60 13.09
CA PHE A 144 -19.38 26.85 14.16
C PHE A 144 -19.29 27.70 15.44
N ARG A 145 -19.04 27.06 16.57
CA ARG A 145 -18.85 27.71 17.88
C ARG A 145 -17.42 27.59 18.36
N ARG A 146 -17.01 28.54 19.20
CA ARG A 146 -15.74 28.45 19.92
C ARG A 146 -15.67 27.13 20.71
N GLY A 147 -14.55 26.43 20.59
CA GLY A 147 -14.32 25.15 21.25
C GLY A 147 -14.72 23.93 20.44
N GLU A 148 -15.45 24.09 19.33
CA GLU A 148 -15.78 22.98 18.44
C GLU A 148 -14.56 22.55 17.61
N VAL A 149 -14.59 21.29 17.20
CA VAL A 149 -13.63 20.68 16.27
C VAL A 149 -14.46 20.02 15.17
N TYR A 150 -14.11 20.31 13.92
CA TYR A 150 -14.77 19.75 12.76
C TYR A 150 -13.84 18.75 12.06
N VAL A 151 -14.45 17.71 11.49
CA VAL A 151 -13.78 16.65 10.73
C VAL A 151 -14.56 16.36 9.46
N ARG A 152 -13.89 15.80 8.44
CA ARG A 152 -14.56 15.29 7.24
C ARG A 152 -15.12 13.90 7.50
N ARG A 153 -16.40 13.71 7.20
CA ARG A 153 -17.07 12.40 7.18
C ARG A 153 -17.78 12.26 5.83
N GLY A 154 -17.19 11.48 4.93
CA GLY A 154 -17.59 11.50 3.52
C GLY A 154 -17.37 12.91 2.94
N THR A 155 -18.41 13.47 2.31
CA THR A 155 -18.37 14.81 1.69
C THR A 155 -18.77 15.95 2.65
N SER A 156 -19.03 15.64 3.93
CA SER A 156 -19.56 16.62 4.88
C SER A 156 -18.54 17.00 5.95
N SER A 157 -18.52 18.30 6.29
CA SER A 157 -17.80 18.85 7.44
C SER A 157 -18.72 18.81 8.67
N VAL A 158 -18.42 17.92 9.63
CA VAL A 158 -19.26 17.68 10.83
C VAL A 158 -18.47 17.87 12.12
N VAL A 159 -19.17 18.13 13.23
CA VAL A 159 -18.54 18.16 14.56
C VAL A 159 -18.03 16.75 14.89
N TRP A 160 -16.80 16.67 15.40
CA TRP A 160 -16.18 15.39 15.74
C TRP A 160 -16.93 14.63 16.84
N GLU A 161 -16.87 13.31 16.80
CA GLU A 161 -17.38 12.42 17.83
C GLU A 161 -16.23 11.67 18.55
N PRO A 162 -16.48 10.95 19.66
CA PRO A 162 -15.43 10.21 20.36
C PRO A 162 -14.58 9.30 19.47
N ALA A 163 -15.19 8.62 18.49
CA ALA A 163 -14.49 7.77 17.54
C ALA A 163 -13.53 8.56 16.62
N ASP A 164 -13.93 9.77 16.22
CA ASP A 164 -13.07 10.65 15.41
C ASP A 164 -11.86 11.11 16.22
N ARG A 165 -12.06 11.44 17.51
CA ARG A 165 -10.98 11.82 18.42
C ARG A 165 -9.95 10.70 18.58
N GLU A 166 -10.39 9.47 18.78
CA GLU A 166 -9.49 8.31 18.92
C GLU A 166 -8.66 8.09 17.65
N ARG A 167 -9.32 8.12 16.48
CA ARG A 167 -8.65 8.02 15.17
C ARG A 167 -7.58 9.10 14.98
N LEU A 168 -7.91 10.35 15.29
CA LEU A 168 -6.99 11.49 15.14
C LEU A 168 -5.81 11.41 16.10
N ILE A 169 -6.03 11.01 17.35
CA ILE A 169 -4.95 10.83 18.33
C ILE A 169 -4.00 9.72 17.87
N ALA A 170 -4.52 8.59 17.39
CA ALA A 170 -3.70 7.52 16.84
C ALA A 170 -2.83 8.02 15.68
N ALA A 171 -3.41 8.77 14.75
CA ALA A 171 -2.66 9.36 13.63
C ALA A 171 -1.56 10.35 14.08
N ILE A 172 -1.82 11.17 15.11
CA ILE A 172 -0.81 12.09 15.68
C ILE A 172 0.35 11.29 16.29
N VAL A 173 0.04 10.26 17.08
CA VAL A 173 1.05 9.41 17.71
C VAL A 173 1.91 8.72 16.66
N GLU A 174 1.31 8.19 15.60
CA GLU A 174 2.08 7.55 14.51
C GLU A 174 3.00 8.52 13.77
N ARG A 175 2.52 9.74 13.47
CA ARG A 175 3.39 10.77 12.86
C ARG A 175 4.55 11.17 13.76
N GLN A 176 4.31 11.31 15.06
CA GLN A 176 5.37 11.63 16.02
C GLN A 176 6.38 10.49 16.18
N LYS A 177 5.92 9.24 16.20
CA LYS A 177 6.81 8.08 16.16
C LYS A 177 7.65 8.07 14.89
N GLU A 178 7.06 8.31 13.72
CA GLU A 178 7.79 8.36 12.44
C GLU A 178 8.85 9.47 12.44
N GLN A 179 8.52 10.65 12.99
CA GLN A 179 9.44 11.77 13.11
C GLN A 179 10.60 11.48 14.10
N TRP A 180 10.31 10.92 15.28
CA TRP A 180 11.36 10.49 16.21
C TRP A 180 12.21 9.35 15.64
N ARG A 181 11.59 8.44 14.88
CA ARG A 181 12.31 7.40 14.14
C ARG A 181 13.18 8.01 13.04
N ALA A 182 12.77 9.09 12.38
CA ALA A 182 13.58 9.79 11.38
C ALA A 182 14.79 10.51 12.02
N GLU A 183 14.60 11.21 13.14
CA GLU A 183 15.68 11.91 13.84
C GLU A 183 16.74 10.92 14.39
N TYR A 184 16.31 9.80 14.99
CA TYR A 184 17.22 8.74 15.44
C TYR A 184 17.90 8.00 14.26
N ARG A 185 17.20 7.90 13.12
CA ARG A 185 17.76 7.38 11.86
C ARG A 185 18.82 8.29 11.31
N ASP A 186 18.62 9.59 11.28
CA ASP A 186 19.56 10.55 10.69
C ASP A 186 20.88 10.58 11.46
N GLU A 187 20.85 10.45 12.79
CA GLU A 187 22.07 10.35 13.61
C GLU A 187 22.85 9.05 13.36
N MET A 188 22.17 7.90 13.27
CA MET A 188 22.80 6.60 13.01
C MET A 188 23.29 6.47 11.56
N THR A 189 22.49 6.97 10.61
CA THR A 189 22.77 7.01 9.17
C THR A 189 23.95 7.94 8.88
N ALA A 190 24.04 9.10 9.54
CA ALA A 190 25.20 9.97 9.43
C ALA A 190 26.48 9.28 9.94
N LEU A 191 26.40 8.55 11.04
CA LEU A 191 27.52 7.75 11.58
C LEU A 191 27.97 6.64 10.63
N ILE A 192 27.02 5.99 9.95
CA ILE A 192 27.30 4.90 9.00
C ILE A 192 27.79 5.44 7.66
N ASN A 193 27.18 6.49 7.12
CA ASN A 193 27.59 7.13 5.86
C ASN A 193 29.01 7.72 5.95
N VAL A 194 29.38 8.32 7.08
CA VAL A 194 30.76 8.77 7.33
C VAL A 194 31.74 7.59 7.28
N ARG A 195 31.35 6.40 7.75
CA ARG A 195 32.23 5.21 7.80
C ARG A 195 32.24 4.38 6.50
N LEU A 196 31.11 4.33 5.78
CA LEU A 196 30.99 3.81 4.41
C LEU A 196 31.91 4.62 3.48
N ALA A 197 31.80 5.96 3.51
CA ALA A 197 32.67 6.84 2.75
C ALA A 197 34.16 6.67 3.11
N ALA A 198 34.46 6.45 4.39
CA ALA A 198 35.83 6.24 4.88
C ALA A 198 36.40 4.82 4.65
N HIS A 199 35.69 3.91 3.97
CA HIS A 199 36.13 2.52 3.70
C HIS A 199 36.48 1.67 4.94
N ASN A 200 36.09 2.09 6.14
CA ASN A 200 36.43 1.45 7.42
C ASN A 200 35.34 0.48 7.92
N LEU A 201 34.69 -0.24 7.01
CA LEU A 201 33.58 -1.15 7.34
C LEU A 201 33.96 -2.26 8.34
N GLN A 202 35.22 -2.70 8.35
CA GLN A 202 35.73 -3.72 9.29
C GLN A 202 35.69 -3.28 10.77
N GLN A 203 35.53 -1.99 11.03
CA GLN A 203 35.43 -1.44 12.39
C GLN A 203 33.98 -1.22 12.82
N LEU A 204 32.99 -1.53 11.97
CA LEU A 204 31.58 -1.48 12.38
C LEU A 204 31.29 -2.67 13.29
N PRO A 205 30.71 -2.43 14.49
CA PRO A 205 30.16 -3.52 15.27
C PRO A 205 29.12 -4.27 14.44
N ALA A 206 29.03 -5.60 14.57
CA ALA A 206 27.97 -6.37 13.91
C ALA A 206 26.54 -5.86 14.21
N ALA A 207 26.37 -5.11 15.30
CA ALA A 207 25.13 -4.43 15.68
C ALA A 207 24.73 -3.28 14.74
N ALA A 208 25.66 -2.77 13.92
CA ALA A 208 25.41 -1.65 13.03
C ALA A 208 24.50 -2.02 11.85
N MET A 209 24.45 -3.31 11.48
CA MET A 209 23.45 -3.83 10.54
C MET A 209 22.12 -3.98 11.26
N THR A 210 21.29 -2.93 11.20
CA THR A 210 19.95 -2.89 11.80
C THR A 210 18.90 -2.52 10.76
N TRP A 211 17.72 -3.10 10.84
CA TRP A 211 16.60 -2.76 9.94
C TRP A 211 16.17 -1.29 10.08
N ARG A 212 16.57 -0.62 11.17
CA ARG A 212 16.26 0.79 11.39
C ARG A 212 16.99 1.74 10.45
N LEU A 213 18.03 1.29 9.74
CA LEU A 213 18.71 2.13 8.74
C LEU A 213 17.75 2.60 7.64
N ASP A 214 18.09 3.71 6.98
CA ASP A 214 17.42 4.09 5.74
C ASP A 214 17.57 2.97 4.68
N ALA A 215 16.63 2.91 3.74
CA ALA A 215 16.56 1.80 2.80
C ALA A 215 17.81 1.71 1.92
N GLY A 216 18.34 2.85 1.47
CA GLY A 216 19.52 2.91 0.62
C GLY A 216 20.77 2.41 1.34
N ALA A 217 21.07 2.98 2.52
CA ALA A 217 22.25 2.56 3.28
C ALA A 217 22.16 1.11 3.75
N PHE A 218 20.95 0.63 4.09
CA PHE A 218 20.76 -0.77 4.45
C PHE A 218 21.07 -1.70 3.27
N ASP A 219 20.52 -1.39 2.09
CA ASP A 219 20.71 -2.21 0.88
C ASP A 219 22.18 -2.21 0.44
N GLU A 220 22.85 -1.05 0.48
CA GLU A 220 24.28 -0.92 0.19
C GLU A 220 25.14 -1.71 1.18
N LEU A 221 24.86 -1.60 2.48
CA LEU A 221 25.58 -2.34 3.51
C LEU A 221 25.35 -3.85 3.36
N ALA A 222 24.11 -4.29 3.14
CA ALA A 222 23.77 -5.69 2.93
C ALA A 222 24.56 -6.28 1.74
N LEU A 223 24.56 -5.57 0.61
CA LEU A 223 25.26 -5.98 -0.59
C LEU A 223 26.78 -6.05 -0.35
N GLU A 224 27.36 -5.06 0.33
CA GLU A 224 28.79 -5.03 0.60
C GLU A 224 29.23 -6.13 1.58
N LEU A 225 28.40 -6.44 2.58
CA LEU A 225 28.62 -7.57 3.50
C LEU A 225 28.59 -8.91 2.74
N MET A 226 27.60 -9.12 1.86
CA MET A 226 27.53 -10.32 1.01
C MET A 226 28.75 -10.43 0.10
N ARG A 227 29.17 -9.32 -0.54
CA ARG A 227 30.35 -9.27 -1.43
C ARG A 227 31.64 -9.62 -0.70
N ARG A 228 31.75 -9.29 0.59
CA ARG A 228 32.91 -9.58 1.43
C ARG A 228 32.85 -10.93 2.14
N HIS A 229 31.74 -11.66 2.04
CA HIS A 229 31.47 -12.85 2.84
C HIS A 229 31.57 -12.57 4.35
N ASP A 230 31.18 -11.37 4.78
CA ASP A 230 31.08 -11.01 6.20
C ASP A 230 29.70 -11.39 6.72
N ASP A 231 29.58 -12.65 7.13
CA ASP A 231 28.30 -13.28 7.39
C ASP A 231 27.69 -12.92 8.76
N ILE A 232 28.53 -12.50 9.71
CA ILE A 232 28.11 -12.30 11.11
C ILE A 232 27.07 -11.17 11.23
N PRO A 233 27.27 -9.97 10.65
CA PRO A 233 26.29 -8.89 10.77
C PRO A 233 24.97 -9.21 10.05
N LEU A 234 25.02 -9.87 8.88
CA LEU A 234 23.82 -10.30 8.15
C LEU A 234 23.00 -11.31 8.95
N ARG A 235 23.65 -12.36 9.48
CA ARG A 235 22.96 -13.37 10.29
C ARG A 235 22.38 -12.76 11.56
N ARG A 236 23.14 -11.89 12.23
CA ARG A 236 22.65 -11.17 13.41
C ARG A 236 21.43 -10.33 13.09
N ALA A 237 21.42 -9.60 11.97
CA ALA A 237 20.30 -8.76 11.57
C ALA A 237 19.03 -9.59 11.31
N LEU A 238 19.14 -10.73 10.63
CA LEU A 238 18.01 -11.65 10.42
C LEU A 238 17.47 -12.22 11.74
N LEU A 239 18.36 -12.63 12.66
CA LEU A 239 17.96 -13.15 13.97
C LEU A 239 17.30 -12.07 14.83
N GLN A 240 17.86 -10.86 14.84
CA GLN A 240 17.31 -9.75 15.59
C GLN A 240 15.96 -9.29 15.04
N ALA A 241 15.78 -9.31 13.71
CA ALA A 241 14.51 -8.96 13.09
C ALA A 241 13.35 -9.87 13.53
N ILE A 242 13.62 -11.15 13.84
CA ILE A 242 12.61 -12.06 14.40
C ILE A 242 12.17 -11.60 15.80
N ILE A 243 13.13 -11.21 16.64
CA ILE A 243 12.88 -10.72 18.01
C ILE A 243 12.13 -9.39 17.95
N ASP A 244 12.65 -8.43 17.18
CA ASP A 244 12.06 -7.11 17.04
C ASP A 244 10.63 -7.20 16.48
N ALA A 245 10.41 -8.07 15.49
CA ALA A 245 9.07 -8.32 14.97
C ALA A 245 8.11 -8.92 16.01
N ALA A 246 8.59 -9.65 17.02
CA ALA A 246 7.73 -10.14 18.11
C ALA A 246 7.38 -9.03 19.12
N GLU A 247 8.16 -7.94 19.17
CA GLU A 247 7.95 -6.80 20.07
C GLU A 247 7.10 -5.69 19.44
N ILE A 248 7.10 -5.56 18.10
CA ILE A 248 6.29 -4.56 17.38
C ILE A 248 4.79 -4.84 17.62
N PRO A 249 4.03 -3.89 18.21
CA PRO A 249 2.61 -4.05 18.47
C PRO A 249 1.82 -4.46 17.23
N SER A 250 0.82 -5.32 17.39
CA SER A 250 0.08 -5.85 16.24
C SER A 250 -0.70 -4.80 15.45
N SER A 251 -1.02 -3.66 16.08
CA SER A 251 -1.64 -2.50 15.43
C SER A 251 -0.65 -1.65 14.62
N ASP A 252 0.67 -1.80 14.84
CA ASP A 252 1.72 -1.01 14.18
C ASP A 252 2.25 -1.72 12.92
N LEU A 253 1.38 -1.83 11.91
CA LEU A 253 1.71 -2.48 10.63
C LEU A 253 2.75 -1.70 9.82
N ALA A 254 2.89 -0.40 10.05
CA ALA A 254 3.86 0.44 9.36
C ALA A 254 5.29 0.16 9.83
N GLU A 255 5.50 0.06 11.15
CA GLU A 255 6.80 -0.32 11.70
C GLU A 255 7.18 -1.75 11.30
N LEU A 256 6.23 -2.68 11.36
CA LEU A 256 6.43 -4.04 10.85
C LEU A 256 6.77 -4.03 9.35
N GLY A 257 6.06 -3.26 8.54
CA GLY A 257 6.32 -3.12 7.10
C GLY A 257 7.73 -2.63 6.82
N THR A 258 8.24 -1.68 7.60
CA THR A 258 9.63 -1.21 7.48
C THR A 258 10.63 -2.34 7.74
N LEU A 259 10.44 -3.11 8.82
CA LEU A 259 11.28 -4.26 9.13
C LEU A 259 11.22 -5.33 8.01
N LEU A 260 10.01 -5.64 7.53
CA LEU A 260 9.82 -6.63 6.46
C LEU A 260 10.43 -6.20 5.14
N ASN A 261 10.36 -4.91 4.77
CA ASN A 261 11.04 -4.36 3.60
C ASN A 261 12.55 -4.64 3.65
N ARG A 262 13.17 -4.48 4.82
CA ARG A 262 14.62 -4.74 5.02
C ARG A 262 14.96 -6.22 4.87
N MET A 263 14.16 -7.11 5.46
CA MET A 263 14.36 -8.56 5.30
C MET A 263 14.17 -9.00 3.85
N THR A 264 13.20 -8.38 3.18
CA THR A 264 12.88 -8.61 1.79
C THR A 264 13.99 -8.09 0.88
N SER A 265 14.60 -6.94 1.18
CA SER A 265 15.79 -6.45 0.48
C SER A 265 16.96 -7.43 0.58
N ILE A 266 17.24 -8.01 1.75
CA ILE A 266 18.30 -9.05 1.90
C ILE A 266 18.00 -10.22 0.97
N ALA A 267 16.79 -10.76 1.00
CA ALA A 267 16.40 -11.88 0.14
C ALA A 267 16.48 -11.51 -1.35
N ALA A 268 16.06 -10.31 -1.72
CA ALA A 268 16.04 -9.80 -3.08
C ALA A 268 17.44 -9.58 -3.65
N LEU A 269 18.35 -9.00 -2.87
CA LEU A 269 19.75 -8.85 -3.22
C LEU A 269 20.43 -10.22 -3.34
N ALA A 270 20.17 -11.11 -2.38
CA ALA A 270 20.71 -12.47 -2.41
C ALA A 270 20.26 -13.22 -3.67
N LEU A 271 18.99 -13.13 -4.04
CA LEU A 271 18.46 -13.72 -5.27
C LEU A 271 19.09 -13.10 -6.53
N THR A 272 19.20 -11.77 -6.58
CA THR A 272 19.78 -11.04 -7.73
C THR A 272 21.24 -11.42 -7.96
N TYR A 273 22.01 -11.57 -6.88
CA TYR A 273 23.46 -11.86 -6.93
C TYR A 273 23.79 -13.32 -6.66
N ARG A 274 22.81 -14.23 -6.73
CA ARG A 274 22.94 -15.69 -6.60
C ARG A 274 23.65 -16.15 -5.31
N GLN A 275 23.23 -15.56 -4.19
CA GLN A 275 23.63 -15.93 -2.83
C GLN A 275 22.55 -16.81 -2.19
N ASP A 276 22.37 -18.03 -2.71
CA ASP A 276 21.26 -18.93 -2.38
C ASP A 276 21.10 -19.21 -0.87
N HIS A 277 22.23 -19.28 -0.14
CA HIS A 277 22.23 -19.43 1.31
C HIS A 277 21.51 -18.26 1.99
N TRP A 278 21.82 -17.02 1.61
CA TRP A 278 21.22 -15.82 2.20
C TRP A 278 19.76 -15.64 1.82
N PHE A 279 19.39 -16.02 0.60
CA PHE A 279 17.97 -16.07 0.22
C PHE A 279 17.20 -17.03 1.14
N THR A 280 17.74 -18.24 1.36
CA THR A 280 17.10 -19.26 2.21
C THR A 280 17.00 -18.81 3.66
N GLU A 281 18.05 -18.20 4.22
CA GLU A 281 18.06 -17.67 5.59
C GLU A 281 17.05 -16.54 5.76
N ALA A 282 16.97 -15.59 4.81
CA ALA A 282 16.03 -14.49 4.88
C ALA A 282 14.57 -14.96 4.75
N VAL A 283 14.27 -15.91 3.87
CA VAL A 283 12.94 -16.55 3.79
C VAL A 283 12.61 -17.29 5.08
N THR A 284 13.58 -17.96 5.68
CA THR A 284 13.40 -18.65 6.97
C THR A 284 13.08 -17.66 8.10
N ALA A 285 13.72 -16.48 8.11
CA ALA A 285 13.38 -15.42 9.04
C ALA A 285 11.94 -14.90 8.84
N LEU A 286 11.51 -14.69 7.59
CA LEU A 286 10.12 -14.30 7.29
C LEU A 286 9.10 -15.34 7.78
N VAL A 287 9.38 -16.63 7.57
CA VAL A 287 8.52 -17.72 8.06
C VAL A 287 8.47 -17.74 9.59
N ARG A 288 9.60 -17.54 10.28
CA ARG A 288 9.61 -17.46 11.75
C ARG A 288 8.83 -16.26 12.28
N ILE A 289 8.90 -15.12 11.60
CA ILE A 289 8.08 -13.94 11.95
C ILE A 289 6.59 -14.25 11.73
N TYR A 290 6.26 -15.02 10.69
CA TYR A 290 4.89 -15.45 10.40
C TYR A 290 4.32 -16.42 11.45
N GLU A 291 5.14 -17.36 11.91
CA GLU A 291 4.79 -18.37 12.93
C GLU A 291 4.66 -17.74 14.33
N SER A 292 5.34 -16.61 14.56
CA SER A 292 5.34 -15.96 15.86
C SER A 292 3.95 -15.43 16.23
N PRO A 293 3.48 -15.65 17.48
CA PRO A 293 2.20 -15.12 17.93
C PRO A 293 2.23 -13.60 17.87
N ALA A 294 1.12 -12.99 17.44
CA ALA A 294 1.00 -11.55 17.35
C ALA A 294 0.98 -10.94 18.77
N PRO A 295 1.87 -9.99 19.09
CA PRO A 295 1.94 -9.38 20.42
C PRO A 295 0.67 -8.59 20.71
N THR A 296 -0.07 -9.01 21.73
CA THR A 296 -1.27 -8.32 22.26
C THR A 296 -2.22 -7.85 21.15
N ALA A 297 -2.61 -8.76 20.26
CA ALA A 297 -3.46 -8.47 19.11
C ALA A 297 -4.92 -8.84 19.36
N ASP A 298 -5.85 -8.03 18.86
CA ASP A 298 -7.13 -8.57 18.43
C ASP A 298 -6.93 -9.47 17.20
N GLN A 299 -7.90 -10.35 16.93
CA GLN A 299 -7.78 -11.32 15.85
C GLN A 299 -7.59 -10.65 14.48
N LEU A 300 -8.18 -9.47 14.27
CA LEU A 300 -8.09 -8.74 13.01
C LEU A 300 -6.66 -8.23 12.74
N SER A 301 -6.01 -7.62 13.74
CA SER A 301 -4.64 -7.12 13.61
C SER A 301 -3.65 -8.27 13.35
N ALA A 302 -3.84 -9.41 14.01
CA ALA A 302 -3.01 -10.61 13.76
C ALA A 302 -3.13 -11.10 12.30
N LEU A 303 -4.34 -11.07 11.73
CA LEU A 303 -4.57 -11.44 10.33
C LEU A 303 -3.96 -10.42 9.36
N GLN A 304 -4.04 -9.12 9.66
CA GLN A 304 -3.41 -8.08 8.84
C GLN A 304 -1.88 -8.20 8.84
N ARG A 305 -1.27 -8.49 10.00
CA ARG A 305 0.17 -8.78 10.12
C ARG A 305 0.58 -9.96 9.25
N ARG A 306 -0.13 -11.08 9.32
CA ARG A 306 0.15 -12.28 8.49
C ARG A 306 -0.02 -12.00 7.00
N LEU A 307 -1.03 -11.22 6.64
CA LEU A 307 -1.27 -10.81 5.26
C LEU A 307 -0.14 -9.93 4.72
N LEU A 308 0.39 -9.02 5.54
CA LEU A 308 1.53 -8.17 5.19
C LEU A 308 2.80 -9.01 4.93
N ILE A 309 3.07 -10.01 5.78
CA ILE A 309 4.19 -10.94 5.59
C ILE A 309 4.02 -11.75 4.30
N ALA A 310 2.81 -12.24 4.04
CA ALA A 310 2.50 -12.95 2.79
C ALA A 310 2.70 -12.06 1.55
N ALA A 311 2.36 -10.77 1.62
CA ALA A 311 2.60 -9.83 0.52
C ALA A 311 4.09 -9.69 0.18
N HIS A 312 4.98 -9.66 1.18
CA HIS A 312 6.42 -9.65 0.98
C HIS A 312 6.93 -10.96 0.35
N ALA A 313 6.38 -12.10 0.77
CA ALA A 313 6.68 -13.39 0.17
C ALA A 313 6.27 -13.46 -1.32
N TYR A 314 5.10 -12.91 -1.67
CA TYR A 314 4.66 -12.76 -3.06
C TYR A 314 5.61 -11.86 -3.86
N ALA A 315 6.06 -10.76 -3.28
CA ALA A 315 6.99 -9.84 -3.93
C ALA A 315 8.33 -10.52 -4.26
N LEU A 316 8.88 -11.31 -3.32
CA LEU A 316 10.07 -12.15 -3.57
C LEU A 316 9.81 -13.22 -4.62
N GLY A 317 8.64 -13.84 -4.58
CA GLY A 317 8.24 -14.85 -5.55
C GLY A 317 8.17 -14.31 -6.97
N ALA A 318 7.64 -13.09 -7.13
CA ALA A 318 7.62 -12.39 -8.39
C ALA A 318 9.04 -12.11 -8.91
N GLN A 319 9.96 -11.66 -8.06
CA GLN A 319 11.36 -11.49 -8.44
C GLN A 319 12.00 -12.83 -8.85
N ALA A 320 11.74 -13.92 -8.12
CA ALA A 320 12.24 -15.25 -8.46
C ALA A 320 11.73 -15.73 -9.83
N VAL A 321 10.46 -15.43 -10.16
CA VAL A 321 9.91 -15.69 -11.50
C VAL A 321 10.65 -14.89 -12.58
N ARG A 322 10.96 -13.62 -12.35
CA ARG A 322 11.71 -12.80 -13.32
C ARG A 322 13.16 -13.25 -13.45
N ALA A 323 13.78 -13.67 -12.35
CA ALA A 323 15.11 -14.27 -12.32
C ALA A 323 15.17 -15.68 -12.93
N LYS A 324 14.02 -16.31 -13.17
CA LYS A 324 13.87 -17.71 -13.59
C LYS A 324 14.52 -18.69 -12.61
N ASP A 325 14.52 -18.34 -11.32
CA ASP A 325 15.00 -19.22 -10.25
C ASP A 325 13.84 -20.04 -9.71
N TRP A 326 13.62 -21.19 -10.34
CA TRP A 326 12.52 -22.09 -10.03
C TRP A 326 12.67 -22.79 -8.69
N THR A 327 13.91 -22.96 -8.21
CA THR A 327 14.18 -23.47 -6.86
C THR A 327 13.72 -22.44 -5.83
N ALA A 328 14.07 -21.16 -6.01
CA ALA A 328 13.62 -20.08 -5.13
C ALA A 328 12.08 -19.94 -5.12
N VAL A 329 11.43 -20.05 -6.29
CA VAL A 329 9.96 -20.06 -6.38
C VAL A 329 9.38 -21.20 -5.53
N ARG A 330 9.88 -22.43 -5.69
CA ARG A 330 9.44 -23.58 -4.87
C ARG A 330 9.70 -23.35 -3.39
N THR A 331 10.88 -22.84 -3.03
CA THR A 331 11.26 -22.54 -1.64
C THR A 331 10.30 -21.57 -0.97
N LEU A 332 9.69 -20.63 -1.70
CA LEU A 332 8.67 -19.73 -1.15
C LEU A 332 7.28 -20.39 -1.13
N ALA A 333 6.92 -21.08 -2.21
CA ALA A 333 5.60 -21.67 -2.39
C ALA A 333 5.33 -22.86 -1.46
N ASP A 334 6.35 -23.65 -1.10
CA ASP A 334 6.22 -24.91 -0.34
C ASP A 334 6.47 -24.76 1.18
N ARG A 335 6.45 -23.54 1.73
CA ARG A 335 6.68 -23.37 3.17
C ARG A 335 5.49 -23.85 4.00
N LYS A 336 5.79 -24.78 4.92
CA LYS A 336 4.85 -25.37 5.86
C LYS A 336 5.11 -24.81 7.27
N PRO A 337 4.32 -23.82 7.71
CA PRO A 337 4.52 -23.19 9.02
C PRO A 337 4.26 -24.19 10.14
N GLN A 338 4.99 -24.05 11.24
CA GLN A 338 4.93 -24.92 12.41
C GLN A 338 4.08 -24.30 13.53
N GLY A 339 3.25 -25.13 14.18
CA GLY A 339 2.41 -24.71 15.31
C GLY A 339 0.98 -25.23 15.23
N PRO A 340 0.25 -25.25 16.36
CA PRO A 340 -1.07 -25.88 16.46
C PRO A 340 -2.14 -25.22 15.58
N GLU A 341 -1.95 -23.96 15.18
CA GLU A 341 -2.85 -23.25 14.26
C GLU A 341 -2.70 -23.73 12.80
N PHE A 342 -1.59 -24.39 12.46
CA PHE A 342 -1.23 -24.77 11.09
C PHE A 342 -1.44 -26.26 10.77
N ASP A 343 -1.88 -27.06 11.75
CA ASP A 343 -2.09 -28.51 11.59
C ASP A 343 -3.06 -28.85 10.44
N TYR A 344 -4.05 -27.98 10.22
CA TYR A 344 -5.02 -28.12 9.12
C TYR A 344 -4.57 -27.40 7.83
N TYR A 345 -4.00 -26.19 7.92
CA TYR A 345 -3.56 -25.43 6.75
C TYR A 345 -2.03 -25.45 6.65
N ARG A 346 -1.50 -26.48 5.97
CA ARG A 346 -0.06 -26.77 5.92
C ARG A 346 0.75 -25.84 5.02
N ASN A 347 0.15 -24.80 4.44
CA ASN A 347 0.83 -23.85 3.57
C ASN A 347 0.61 -22.42 4.05
N TRP A 348 1.70 -21.68 4.30
CA TRP A 348 1.63 -20.36 4.91
C TRP A 348 0.91 -19.30 4.06
N LEU A 349 1.12 -19.28 2.73
CA LEU A 349 0.46 -18.34 1.83
C LEU A 349 -1.04 -18.63 1.77
N ARG A 350 -1.41 -19.91 1.66
CA ARG A 350 -2.82 -20.32 1.68
C ARG A 350 -3.48 -19.95 2.99
N HIS A 351 -2.84 -20.24 4.11
CA HIS A 351 -3.34 -19.91 5.44
C HIS A 351 -3.58 -18.39 5.57
N ALA A 352 -2.59 -17.57 5.20
CA ALA A 352 -2.69 -16.11 5.26
C ALA A 352 -3.88 -15.58 4.44
N ILE A 353 -3.95 -15.97 3.16
CA ILE A 353 -4.97 -15.46 2.21
C ILE A 353 -6.36 -15.92 2.60
N LEU A 354 -6.52 -17.20 3.00
CA LEU A 354 -7.82 -17.74 3.39
C LEU A 354 -8.38 -17.01 4.61
N HIS A 355 -7.58 -16.85 5.66
CA HIS A 355 -8.05 -16.21 6.88
C HIS A 355 -8.26 -14.71 6.68
N ALA A 356 -7.44 -14.05 5.86
CA ALA A 356 -7.67 -12.67 5.47
C ALA A 356 -8.97 -12.48 4.68
N SER A 357 -9.27 -13.37 3.73
CA SER A 357 -10.54 -13.35 2.99
C SER A 357 -11.74 -13.59 3.91
N ARG A 358 -11.67 -14.53 4.85
CA ARG A 358 -12.75 -14.76 5.85
C ARG A 358 -13.01 -13.55 6.75
N ALA A 359 -12.00 -12.70 6.94
CA ALA A 359 -12.09 -11.45 7.68
C ALA A 359 -12.42 -10.24 6.78
N ASN A 360 -12.80 -10.46 5.51
CA ASN A 360 -13.11 -9.43 4.52
C ASN A 360 -11.96 -8.44 4.25
N LEU A 361 -10.70 -8.81 4.52
CA LEU A 361 -9.51 -7.97 4.29
C LEU A 361 -9.09 -7.89 2.81
N LEU A 362 -9.74 -8.68 1.94
CA LEU A 362 -9.44 -8.87 0.52
C LEU A 362 -10.66 -8.62 -0.41
N ASP A 363 -11.76 -8.12 0.16
CA ASP A 363 -13.07 -7.99 -0.52
C ASP A 363 -13.35 -6.58 -1.07
N GLN A 364 -12.44 -5.62 -0.85
CA GLN A 364 -12.55 -4.30 -1.48
C GLN A 364 -12.08 -4.38 -2.94
N PRO A 365 -12.79 -3.72 -3.88
CA PRO A 365 -12.31 -3.58 -5.25
C PRO A 365 -10.95 -2.89 -5.21
N ASN A 366 -9.92 -3.54 -5.78
CA ASN A 366 -8.51 -3.13 -5.83
C ASN A 366 -7.61 -3.50 -4.62
N VAL A 367 -8.09 -4.28 -3.65
CA VAL A 367 -7.27 -4.71 -2.50
C VAL A 367 -7.20 -6.24 -2.43
N ASP A 368 -6.36 -6.85 -3.27
CA ASP A 368 -6.04 -8.27 -3.19
C ASP A 368 -4.56 -8.50 -2.77
N ILE A 369 -4.15 -9.77 -2.65
CA ILE A 369 -2.76 -10.09 -2.28
C ILE A 369 -1.75 -9.68 -3.35
N ILE A 370 -2.11 -9.74 -4.63
CA ILE A 370 -1.24 -9.37 -5.76
C ILE A 370 -1.02 -7.85 -5.77
N GLY A 371 -2.06 -7.05 -5.61
CA GLY A 371 -1.97 -5.59 -5.49
C GLY A 371 -1.19 -5.15 -4.26
N ARG A 372 -1.38 -5.82 -3.12
CA ARG A 372 -0.56 -5.57 -1.90
C ARG A 372 0.91 -5.87 -2.14
N ALA A 373 1.21 -7.02 -2.75
CA ALA A 373 2.59 -7.38 -3.09
C ALA A 373 3.20 -6.46 -4.15
N HIS A 374 2.40 -5.95 -5.08
CA HIS A 374 2.85 -4.96 -6.06
C HIS A 374 3.29 -3.65 -5.39
N ASN A 375 2.59 -3.19 -4.36
CA ASN A 375 3.03 -2.04 -3.56
C ASN A 375 4.36 -2.31 -2.84
N VAL A 376 4.53 -3.52 -2.26
CA VAL A 376 5.81 -3.91 -1.64
C VAL A 376 6.96 -3.86 -2.66
N ILE A 377 6.74 -4.35 -3.89
CA ILE A 377 7.74 -4.23 -4.97
C ILE A 377 8.06 -2.76 -5.22
N ARG A 378 7.06 -1.89 -5.40
CA ARG A 378 7.26 -0.47 -5.72
C ARG A 378 8.01 0.31 -4.63
N GLU A 379 7.84 -0.08 -3.37
CA GLU A 379 8.46 0.58 -2.21
C GLU A 379 9.90 0.10 -1.95
N SER A 380 10.31 -1.03 -2.53
CA SER A 380 11.62 -1.66 -2.27
C SER A 380 12.43 -1.81 -3.56
N PRO A 381 13.38 -0.88 -3.84
CA PRO A 381 14.21 -0.91 -5.06
C PRO A 381 14.92 -2.25 -5.32
N ALA A 382 15.35 -2.94 -4.26
CA ALA A 382 15.99 -4.26 -4.35
C ALA A 382 15.12 -5.33 -5.05
N LEU A 383 13.79 -5.20 -5.02
CA LEU A 383 12.84 -6.14 -5.61
C LEU A 383 12.61 -5.94 -7.10
N HIS A 384 13.11 -4.86 -7.70
CA HIS A 384 12.92 -4.55 -9.13
C HIS A 384 14.17 -3.94 -9.77
N THR A 385 15.35 -4.43 -9.40
CA THR A 385 16.62 -4.02 -10.03
C THR A 385 16.66 -4.30 -11.54
N ASP A 386 15.83 -5.23 -12.03
CA ASP A 386 15.72 -5.66 -13.41
C ASP A 386 14.66 -4.90 -14.24
N ALA A 387 13.86 -4.03 -13.62
CA ALA A 387 12.77 -3.31 -14.30
C ALA A 387 12.38 -1.98 -13.60
N PRO A 388 11.87 -0.99 -14.34
CA PRO A 388 11.24 0.18 -13.73
C PRO A 388 10.09 -0.20 -12.79
N SER A 389 9.85 0.59 -11.74
CA SER A 389 8.84 0.32 -10.70
C SER A 389 7.39 0.38 -11.20
N ASP A 390 7.15 0.97 -12.36
CA ASP A 390 5.84 1.07 -13.05
C ASP A 390 5.69 0.03 -14.19
N SER A 391 6.65 -0.85 -14.37
CA SER A 391 6.64 -1.84 -15.45
C SER A 391 5.54 -2.89 -15.25
N ASP A 392 4.72 -3.09 -16.29
CA ASP A 392 3.72 -4.17 -16.36
C ASP A 392 4.31 -5.56 -16.07
N ARG A 393 5.61 -5.75 -16.34
CA ARG A 393 6.33 -7.01 -16.08
C ARG A 393 6.35 -7.39 -14.59
N LEU A 394 6.25 -6.41 -13.69
CA LEU A 394 6.18 -6.66 -12.25
C LEU A 394 4.86 -7.33 -11.89
N LEU A 395 3.75 -6.78 -12.39
CA LEU A 395 2.42 -7.35 -12.20
C LEU A 395 2.27 -8.72 -12.88
N ASP A 396 2.82 -8.89 -14.08
CA ASP A 396 2.88 -10.18 -14.76
C ASP A 396 3.60 -11.22 -13.89
N SER A 397 4.76 -10.87 -13.32
CA SER A 397 5.54 -11.79 -12.49
C SER A 397 4.83 -12.20 -11.20
N LEU A 398 4.04 -11.30 -10.61
CA LEU A 398 3.18 -11.62 -9.46
C LEU A 398 2.06 -12.60 -9.82
N CYS A 399 1.35 -12.35 -10.93
CA CYS A 399 0.29 -13.24 -11.42
C CYS A 399 0.85 -14.64 -11.72
N ARG A 400 2.04 -14.71 -12.31
CA ARG A 400 2.73 -15.96 -12.60
C ARG A 400 3.20 -16.66 -11.33
N PHE A 401 3.72 -15.94 -10.34
CA PHE A 401 4.10 -16.54 -9.06
C PHE A 401 2.90 -17.13 -8.31
N ASP A 402 1.75 -16.46 -8.31
CA ASP A 402 0.50 -16.99 -7.75
C ASP A 402 0.09 -18.30 -8.43
N ALA A 403 0.11 -18.34 -9.76
CA ALA A 403 -0.16 -19.56 -10.53
C ALA A 403 0.81 -20.71 -10.19
N LEU A 404 2.11 -20.43 -10.12
CA LEU A 404 3.12 -21.42 -9.73
C LEU A 404 2.93 -21.91 -8.29
N THR A 405 2.55 -21.02 -7.37
CA THR A 405 2.20 -21.39 -5.99
C THR A 405 1.04 -22.37 -5.96
N GLY A 406 -0.01 -22.11 -6.76
CA GLY A 406 -1.14 -23.03 -6.89
C GLY A 406 -0.74 -24.39 -7.45
N ILE A 407 0.16 -24.44 -8.43
CA ILE A 407 0.68 -25.70 -8.98
C ILE A 407 1.49 -26.48 -7.92
N VAL A 408 2.40 -25.82 -7.20
CA VAL A 408 3.17 -26.46 -6.11
C VAL A 408 2.22 -27.00 -5.04
N PHE A 409 1.20 -26.23 -4.67
CA PHE A 409 0.18 -26.64 -3.71
C PHE A 409 -0.61 -27.88 -4.16
N LEU A 410 -1.04 -27.92 -5.42
CA LEU A 410 -1.88 -29.00 -5.97
C LEU A 410 -1.08 -30.28 -6.28
N THR A 411 0.25 -30.18 -6.40
CA THR A 411 1.13 -31.31 -6.68
C THR A 411 1.75 -31.94 -5.42
N ASP A 412 1.52 -31.35 -4.24
CA ASP A 412 2.01 -31.84 -2.96
C ASP A 412 1.52 -33.29 -2.69
N PRO A 413 2.42 -34.29 -2.62
CA PRO A 413 2.05 -35.70 -2.36
C PRO A 413 1.34 -35.89 -1.02
N ASP A 414 1.68 -35.12 0.00
CA ASP A 414 1.17 -35.30 1.36
C ASP A 414 -0.19 -34.63 1.57
N GLY A 415 -0.68 -33.94 0.53
CA GLY A 415 -1.79 -33.02 0.62
C GLY A 415 -1.42 -31.77 1.40
N SER A 416 -1.80 -30.62 0.84
CA SER A 416 -1.57 -29.30 1.44
C SER A 416 -2.47 -28.97 2.65
N GLY A 417 -3.21 -29.96 3.15
CA GLY A 417 -4.13 -29.84 4.29
C GLY A 417 -5.49 -29.19 3.95
N SER A 418 -5.65 -28.65 2.74
CA SER A 418 -6.92 -28.07 2.28
C SER A 418 -7.26 -28.55 0.87
N PRO A 419 -8.54 -28.85 0.57
CA PRO A 419 -8.93 -29.35 -0.74
C PRO A 419 -8.92 -28.27 -1.83
N SER A 420 -8.70 -26.99 -1.50
CA SER A 420 -8.80 -25.90 -2.48
C SER A 420 -7.77 -24.79 -2.28
N TYR A 421 -7.19 -24.37 -3.41
CA TYR A 421 -6.41 -23.15 -3.58
C TYR A 421 -7.31 -22.05 -4.13
N HIS A 422 -7.01 -20.78 -3.84
CA HIS A 422 -7.73 -19.64 -4.44
C HIS A 422 -6.80 -18.95 -5.43
N PRO A 423 -7.04 -19.07 -6.75
CA PRO A 423 -6.17 -18.48 -7.77
C PRO A 423 -6.40 -16.97 -7.86
N ASN A 424 -5.61 -16.18 -7.13
CA ASN A 424 -5.73 -14.72 -7.12
C ASN A 424 -5.40 -14.12 -8.49
N PHE A 425 -4.50 -14.76 -9.25
CA PHE A 425 -4.17 -14.37 -10.62
C PHE A 425 -5.41 -14.34 -11.53
N ALA A 426 -6.46 -15.10 -11.20
CA ALA A 426 -7.66 -15.18 -12.03
C ALA A 426 -8.45 -13.87 -12.11
N ARG A 427 -8.20 -12.93 -11.17
CA ARG A 427 -8.76 -11.57 -11.21
C ARG A 427 -8.09 -10.68 -12.26
N TYR A 428 -6.95 -11.10 -12.80
CA TYR A 428 -6.15 -10.35 -13.75
C TYR A 428 -6.30 -10.94 -15.16
N ARG A 429 -6.05 -10.10 -16.17
CA ARG A 429 -6.19 -10.49 -17.58
C ARG A 429 -5.37 -11.72 -17.92
N HIS A 430 -5.99 -12.65 -18.65
CA HIS A 430 -5.43 -13.92 -19.13
C HIS A 430 -3.96 -13.85 -19.60
N HIS A 431 -3.62 -12.84 -20.41
CA HIS A 431 -2.29 -12.67 -21.01
C HIS A 431 -1.14 -12.51 -19.99
N ARG A 432 -1.44 -12.12 -18.75
CA ARG A 432 -0.41 -11.93 -17.71
C ARG A 432 0.13 -13.26 -17.20
N THR A 433 -0.75 -14.24 -17.05
CA THR A 433 -0.44 -15.53 -16.41
C THR A 433 -0.14 -16.62 -17.43
N GLU A 434 -0.90 -16.71 -18.53
CA GLU A 434 -0.78 -17.78 -19.53
C GLU A 434 0.66 -18.14 -19.92
N PRO A 435 1.59 -17.17 -20.16
CA PRO A 435 2.94 -17.50 -20.57
C PRO A 435 3.71 -18.43 -19.63
N ILE A 436 3.40 -18.45 -18.32
CA ILE A 436 4.10 -19.34 -17.38
C ILE A 436 3.63 -20.79 -17.49
N PHE A 437 2.35 -21.02 -17.82
CA PHE A 437 1.84 -22.37 -18.08
C PHE A 437 2.42 -22.93 -19.37
N VAL A 438 2.53 -22.10 -20.40
CA VAL A 438 3.22 -22.45 -21.65
C VAL A 438 4.68 -22.81 -21.39
N ALA A 439 5.39 -22.02 -20.57
CA ALA A 439 6.77 -22.30 -20.20
C ALA A 439 6.90 -23.62 -19.44
N LEU A 440 6.02 -23.87 -18.46
CA LEU A 440 6.01 -25.12 -17.69
C LEU A 440 5.85 -26.36 -18.57
N VAL A 441 4.92 -26.36 -19.54
CA VAL A 441 4.73 -27.54 -20.42
C VAL A 441 5.91 -27.72 -21.37
N GLY A 442 6.55 -26.62 -21.79
CA GLY A 442 7.68 -26.62 -22.72
C GLY A 442 9.05 -26.91 -22.09
N ASP A 443 9.20 -26.77 -20.77
CA ASP A 443 10.49 -26.86 -20.06
C ASP A 443 10.46 -27.96 -18.98
N PRO A 444 10.98 -29.17 -19.27
CA PRO A 444 11.06 -30.25 -18.29
C PRO A 444 11.96 -29.93 -17.09
N VAL A 445 12.99 -29.09 -17.25
CA VAL A 445 13.90 -28.73 -16.15
C VAL A 445 13.17 -27.83 -15.16
N MET A 446 12.42 -26.85 -15.67
CA MET A 446 11.54 -26.01 -14.86
C MET A 446 10.53 -26.86 -14.07
N ARG A 447 9.86 -27.82 -14.71
CA ARG A 447 8.94 -28.74 -14.02
C ARG A 447 9.65 -29.56 -12.95
N GLN A 448 10.82 -30.11 -13.25
CA GLN A 448 11.58 -30.91 -12.30
C GLN A 448 11.92 -30.11 -11.04
N GLN A 449 12.36 -28.86 -11.21
CA GLN A 449 12.72 -27.98 -10.09
C GLN A 449 11.49 -27.60 -9.25
N LEU A 450 10.35 -27.28 -9.88
CA LEU A 450 9.14 -26.84 -9.18
C LEU A 450 8.34 -27.99 -8.52
N VAL A 451 8.09 -29.08 -9.24
CA VAL A 451 7.13 -30.12 -8.81
C VAL A 451 7.74 -31.54 -8.74
N GLY A 452 9.02 -31.72 -9.05
CA GLY A 452 9.72 -32.98 -8.82
C GLY A 452 9.47 -34.11 -9.84
N GLY A 453 8.86 -33.81 -11.00
CA GLY A 453 8.93 -34.69 -12.18
C GLY A 453 7.79 -35.67 -12.41
N ASN A 454 6.62 -35.51 -11.75
CA ASN A 454 5.45 -36.33 -12.07
C ASN A 454 4.52 -35.60 -13.06
N ASP A 455 4.72 -35.87 -14.35
CA ASP A 455 3.98 -35.22 -15.45
C ASP A 455 2.45 -35.45 -15.36
N GLN A 456 1.99 -36.63 -14.92
CA GLN A 456 0.56 -36.91 -14.75
C GLN A 456 -0.06 -36.08 -13.63
N ARG A 457 0.57 -36.07 -12.44
CA ARG A 457 0.10 -35.26 -11.32
C ARG A 457 0.13 -33.76 -11.65
N PHE A 458 1.16 -33.32 -12.37
CA PHE A 458 1.25 -31.95 -12.83
C PHE A 458 0.13 -31.60 -13.83
N ALA A 459 -0.18 -32.47 -14.80
CA ALA A 459 -1.29 -32.28 -15.72
C ALA A 459 -2.65 -32.23 -15.00
N ASP A 460 -2.88 -33.12 -14.03
CA ASP A 460 -4.10 -33.11 -13.21
C ASP A 460 -4.21 -31.82 -12.34
N ALA A 461 -3.08 -31.33 -11.82
CA ALA A 461 -3.01 -30.05 -11.12
C ALA A 461 -3.33 -28.86 -12.04
N MET A 462 -2.86 -28.90 -13.30
CA MET A 462 -3.20 -27.89 -14.30
C MET A 462 -4.70 -27.86 -14.62
N ILE A 463 -5.34 -29.03 -14.81
CA ILE A 463 -6.79 -29.08 -15.03
C ILE A 463 -7.54 -28.51 -13.81
N THR A 464 -7.10 -28.86 -12.61
CA THR A 464 -7.71 -28.41 -11.37
C THR A 464 -7.59 -26.89 -11.20
N ILE A 465 -6.40 -26.32 -11.41
CA ILE A 465 -6.19 -24.88 -11.26
C ILE A 465 -6.92 -24.08 -12.35
N ASP A 466 -7.02 -24.60 -13.59
CA ASP A 466 -7.80 -23.97 -14.66
C ASP A 466 -9.28 -23.87 -14.31
N ALA A 467 -9.87 -24.96 -13.83
CA ALA A 467 -11.27 -24.98 -13.41
C ALA A 467 -11.54 -23.99 -12.27
N MET A 468 -10.66 -23.95 -11.26
CA MET A 468 -10.75 -22.98 -10.15
C MET A 468 -10.60 -21.54 -10.65
N ALA A 469 -9.66 -21.29 -11.56
CA ALA A 469 -9.36 -19.96 -12.07
C ALA A 469 -10.49 -19.42 -12.96
N ARG A 470 -11.09 -20.25 -13.83
CA ARG A 470 -12.26 -19.84 -14.63
C ARG A 470 -13.44 -19.43 -13.75
N GLN A 471 -13.69 -20.19 -12.68
CA GLN A 471 -14.75 -19.86 -11.73
C GLN A 471 -14.47 -18.55 -11.00
N ALA A 472 -13.23 -18.31 -10.58
CA ALA A 472 -12.83 -17.10 -9.86
C ALA A 472 -12.77 -15.86 -10.76
N GLY A 473 -12.31 -16.00 -12.00
CA GLY A 473 -12.08 -14.92 -12.97
C GLY A 473 -13.32 -14.42 -13.69
N PHE A 474 -14.42 -15.20 -13.69
CA PHE A 474 -15.67 -14.86 -14.40
C PHE A 474 -16.22 -13.46 -14.07
N ARG A 475 -16.01 -12.97 -12.85
CA ARG A 475 -16.51 -11.64 -12.41
C ARG A 475 -15.58 -10.48 -12.76
N TYR A 476 -14.39 -10.75 -13.31
CA TYR A 476 -13.31 -9.78 -13.43
C TYR A 476 -12.77 -9.64 -14.87
N ASP A 477 -13.41 -10.28 -15.85
CA ASP A 477 -12.88 -10.41 -17.21
C ASP A 477 -11.39 -10.86 -17.21
N GLY A 478 -11.07 -11.79 -16.30
CA GLY A 478 -9.72 -12.16 -15.94
C GLY A 478 -9.19 -13.39 -16.67
N TRP A 479 -9.05 -14.52 -15.97
CA TRP A 479 -8.63 -15.79 -16.56
C TRP A 479 -9.74 -16.44 -17.40
N GLU A 480 -9.43 -16.77 -18.64
CA GLU A 480 -10.41 -17.27 -19.62
C GLU A 480 -10.31 -18.79 -19.84
N GLY A 481 -9.17 -19.39 -19.53
CA GLY A 481 -8.96 -20.83 -19.58
C GLY A 481 -7.91 -21.28 -20.59
N PHE A 482 -7.42 -22.52 -20.44
CA PHE A 482 -6.49 -23.09 -21.42
C PHE A 482 -7.13 -23.32 -22.80
N ALA A 483 -8.44 -23.51 -22.89
CA ALA A 483 -9.11 -23.64 -24.19
C ALA A 483 -9.22 -22.31 -24.96
N TYR A 484 -9.02 -21.17 -24.29
CA TYR A 484 -9.07 -19.85 -24.90
C TYR A 484 -7.76 -19.48 -25.63
N THR A 485 -6.67 -20.19 -25.35
CA THR A 485 -5.35 -19.83 -25.89
C THR A 485 -5.18 -20.21 -27.36
N ASN A 486 -4.48 -19.35 -28.12
CA ASN A 486 -3.96 -19.69 -29.46
C ASN A 486 -2.72 -20.61 -29.40
N ASN A 487 -2.27 -21.01 -28.20
CA ASN A 487 -1.11 -21.87 -28.00
C ASN A 487 -1.52 -23.33 -27.73
N PRO A 488 -1.39 -24.24 -28.72
CA PRO A 488 -1.84 -25.62 -28.56
C PRO A 488 -0.95 -26.46 -27.61
N ALA A 489 0.21 -25.94 -27.17
CA ALA A 489 1.16 -26.71 -26.37
C ALA A 489 0.57 -27.19 -25.04
N VAL A 490 -0.20 -26.33 -24.37
CA VAL A 490 -0.82 -26.69 -23.08
C VAL A 490 -1.86 -27.79 -23.28
N MET A 491 -2.80 -27.61 -24.21
CA MET A 491 -3.85 -28.60 -24.48
C MET A 491 -3.27 -29.94 -24.96
N THR A 492 -2.20 -29.90 -25.77
CA THR A 492 -1.51 -31.10 -26.23
C THR A 492 -0.87 -31.86 -25.06
N TYR A 493 -0.23 -31.14 -24.15
CA TYR A 493 0.39 -31.72 -22.96
C TYR A 493 -0.67 -32.35 -22.03
N LEU A 494 -1.79 -31.65 -21.79
CA LEU A 494 -2.88 -32.17 -20.97
C LEU A 494 -3.49 -33.44 -21.57
N ALA A 495 -3.72 -33.48 -22.87
CA ALA A 495 -4.24 -34.66 -23.56
C ALA A 495 -3.31 -35.88 -23.48
N GLN A 496 -1.99 -35.67 -23.34
CA GLN A 496 -1.00 -36.74 -23.24
C GLN A 496 -0.82 -37.29 -21.82
N HIS A 497 -0.97 -36.44 -20.80
CA HIS A 497 -0.52 -36.76 -19.45
C HIS A 497 -1.63 -36.76 -18.39
N ALA A 498 -2.76 -36.08 -18.60
CA ALA A 498 -3.82 -36.01 -17.59
C ALA A 498 -4.58 -37.33 -17.45
N THR A 499 -5.05 -37.61 -16.23
CA THR A 499 -5.88 -38.79 -15.93
C THR A 499 -7.25 -38.69 -16.60
N ASN A 500 -7.83 -37.49 -16.65
CA ASN A 500 -9.08 -37.15 -17.32
C ASN A 500 -8.91 -35.80 -18.04
N PRO A 501 -8.48 -35.79 -19.31
CA PRO A 501 -8.15 -34.57 -20.05
C PRO A 501 -9.35 -33.69 -20.39
#